data_AF-A0A7Z2PZW9-F1
#
_entry.id   AF-A0A7Z2PZW9-F1
#
_cell.length_a   1.000
_cell.length_b   1.000
_cell.length_c   1.000
_cell.angle_alpha   90.00
_cell.angle_beta   90.00
_cell.angle_gamma   90.00
#
_symmetry.space_group_name_H-M   'P 1'
#
loop_
_entity.id
_entity.type
_entity.pdbx_description
1 polymer ?
#
loop_
_entity_poly.entity_id
_entity_poly.type
_entity_poly.pdbx_seq_one_letter_code
_entity_poly.pdbx_strand_id
1 'polypeptide(L)'
;MTRKRRRLPPHVEANTVKGHTYLSFRVRSQNGPRIRLPDDPTSEEFRLAYAAAMGGTQKSATKKDSPDSISAKITAYMASPAYRALSDSSKDGYNSRLEQIRTDHGHRAFSGLTKERVETFILAPLANKPGAALDTLKKLRILINHFKLTPDPTAGIKRPKGNEIRSWADGEMPLTNGAGRSARSSAPPMR
;
A
#
# COMPACT_ATOMS: atom_id res chain seq x y z
N MET A 1 -26.37 -12.97 -46.56
CA MET A 1 -25.31 -13.24 -45.55
C MET A 1 -25.26 -12.08 -44.55
N THR A 2 -25.91 -12.22 -43.40
CA THR A 2 -26.01 -11.14 -42.40
C THR A 2 -24.70 -11.03 -41.63
N ARG A 3 -23.85 -10.05 -41.95
CA ARG A 3 -22.60 -9.76 -41.19
C ARG A 3 -22.98 -9.52 -39.73
N LYS A 4 -22.67 -10.48 -38.85
CA LYS A 4 -22.75 -10.34 -37.40
C LYS A 4 -22.10 -9.00 -37.03
N ARG A 5 -22.87 -8.03 -36.52
CA ARG A 5 -22.33 -6.77 -36.00
C ARG A 5 -21.37 -7.14 -34.87
N ARG A 6 -20.07 -7.21 -35.16
CA ARG A 6 -19.04 -7.53 -34.16
C ARG A 6 -19.06 -6.40 -33.15
N ARG A 7 -19.37 -6.72 -31.90
CA ARG A 7 -19.32 -5.75 -30.81
C ARG A 7 -17.86 -5.31 -30.66
N LEU A 8 -17.64 -4.00 -30.62
CA LEU A 8 -16.33 -3.42 -30.37
C LEU A 8 -15.80 -3.93 -29.02
N PRO A 9 -14.47 -4.09 -28.88
CA PRO A 9 -13.86 -4.45 -27.60
C PRO A 9 -14.28 -3.49 -26.47
N PRO A 10 -14.30 -3.96 -25.20
CA PRO A 10 -14.65 -3.12 -24.05
C PRO A 10 -13.85 -1.80 -24.05
N HIS A 11 -14.53 -0.71 -23.72
CA HIS A 11 -13.98 0.66 -23.64
C HIS A 11 -13.56 1.30 -24.99
N VAL A 12 -13.96 0.72 -26.13
CA VAL A 12 -13.76 1.32 -27.46
C VAL A 12 -15.06 1.96 -27.96
N GLU A 13 -15.01 3.27 -28.21
CA GLU A 13 -16.07 4.08 -28.80
C GLU A 13 -15.74 4.40 -30.26
N ALA A 14 -16.67 4.15 -31.18
CA ALA A 14 -16.60 4.61 -32.56
C ALA A 14 -17.11 6.05 -32.65
N ASN A 15 -16.30 6.97 -33.18
CA ASN A 15 -16.66 8.36 -33.39
C ASN A 15 -16.65 8.67 -34.89
N THR A 16 -17.76 9.19 -35.41
CA THR A 16 -17.88 9.55 -36.82
C THR A 16 -17.80 11.06 -36.99
N VAL A 17 -16.79 11.53 -37.71
CA VAL A 17 -16.60 12.95 -38.03
C VAL A 17 -16.49 13.10 -39.55
N LYS A 18 -17.34 13.93 -40.15
CA LYS A 18 -17.33 14.23 -41.60
C LYS A 18 -17.28 12.97 -42.50
N GLY A 19 -18.03 11.93 -42.15
CA GLY A 19 -18.10 10.69 -42.94
C GLY A 19 -16.97 9.67 -42.66
N HIS A 20 -15.97 10.01 -41.84
CA HIS A 20 -14.93 9.08 -41.42
C HIS A 20 -15.20 8.57 -40.01
N THR A 21 -15.15 7.24 -39.83
CA THR A 21 -15.33 6.59 -38.53
C THR A 21 -13.97 6.26 -37.93
N TYR A 22 -13.68 6.85 -36.78
CA TYR A 22 -12.46 6.61 -36.03
C TYR A 22 -12.76 5.85 -34.74
N LEU A 23 -11.86 4.95 -34.35
CA LEU A 23 -11.97 4.23 -33.08
C LEU A 23 -11.22 4.99 -31.99
N SER A 24 -11.86 5.17 -30.84
CA SER A 24 -11.28 5.83 -29.67
C SER A 24 -11.45 4.97 -28.44
N PHE A 25 -10.38 4.82 -27.65
CA PHE A 25 -10.45 4.15 -26.36
C PHE A 25 -10.77 5.16 -25.26
N ARG A 26 -11.78 4.84 -24.43
CA ARG A 26 -12.17 5.66 -23.27
C ARG A 26 -12.71 4.79 -22.14
N VAL A 27 -12.10 4.92 -20.96
CA VAL A 27 -12.66 4.37 -19.71
C VAL A 27 -13.66 5.36 -19.14
N ARG A 28 -14.96 5.13 -19.42
CA ARG A 28 -16.06 6.01 -18.98
C ARG A 28 -16.13 6.17 -17.45
N SER A 29 -15.76 5.13 -16.70
CA SER A 29 -15.79 5.11 -15.23
C SER A 29 -14.76 6.03 -14.56
N GLN A 30 -13.69 6.40 -15.26
CA GLN A 30 -12.58 7.19 -14.70
C GLN A 30 -12.44 8.58 -15.32
N ASN A 31 -13.41 9.01 -16.14
CA ASN A 31 -13.32 10.22 -16.96
C ASN A 31 -11.96 10.38 -17.67
N GLY A 32 -11.40 9.26 -18.14
CA GLY A 32 -10.04 9.21 -18.67
C GLY A 32 -9.91 9.93 -20.02
N PRO A 33 -8.68 10.34 -20.40
CA PRO A 33 -8.41 10.97 -21.69
C PRO A 33 -8.79 10.03 -22.85
N ARG A 34 -9.28 10.61 -23.95
CA ARG A 34 -9.65 9.87 -25.16
C ARG A 34 -8.38 9.54 -25.94
N ILE A 35 -8.00 8.27 -26.01
CA ILE A 35 -6.84 7.82 -26.77
C ILE A 35 -7.33 7.40 -28.17
N ARG A 36 -6.76 7.99 -29.23
CA ARG A 36 -7.08 7.63 -30.61
C ARG A 36 -6.47 6.26 -30.91
N LEU A 37 -7.30 5.31 -31.34
CA LEU A 37 -6.85 4.00 -31.80
C LEU A 37 -6.82 3.96 -33.32
N PRO A 38 -6.02 3.06 -33.91
CA PRO A 38 -6.09 2.74 -35.34
C PRO A 38 -7.51 2.32 -35.77
N ASP A 39 -7.86 2.58 -37.02
CA ASP A 39 -9.24 2.42 -37.51
C ASP A 39 -9.62 0.96 -37.81
N ASP A 40 -8.64 0.07 -37.97
CA ASP A 40 -8.86 -1.35 -38.18
C ASP A 40 -8.73 -2.14 -36.86
N PRO A 41 -9.84 -2.62 -36.27
CA PRO A 41 -9.84 -3.38 -35.03
C PRO A 41 -9.23 -4.78 -35.14
N THR A 42 -8.92 -5.25 -36.35
CA THR A 42 -8.28 -6.56 -36.60
C THR A 42 -6.77 -6.46 -36.82
N SER A 43 -6.27 -5.24 -37.02
CA SER A 43 -4.84 -4.98 -37.18
C SER A 43 -4.05 -5.32 -35.91
N GLU A 44 -2.79 -5.69 -36.10
CA GLU A 44 -1.85 -5.85 -34.99
C GLU A 44 -1.56 -4.53 -34.28
N GLU A 45 -1.52 -3.43 -35.05
CA GLU A 45 -1.38 -2.07 -34.52
C GLU A 45 -2.50 -1.71 -33.55
N PHE A 46 -3.76 -2.08 -33.86
CA PHE A 46 -4.88 -1.88 -32.95
C PHE A 46 -4.74 -2.71 -31.68
N ARG A 47 -4.31 -3.98 -31.77
CA ARG A 47 -4.11 -4.84 -30.59
C ARG A 47 -3.02 -4.27 -29.66
N LEU A 48 -1.93 -3.77 -30.23
CA LEU A 48 -0.84 -3.13 -29.48
C LEU A 48 -1.28 -1.82 -28.85
N ALA A 49 -1.96 -0.94 -29.61
CA ALA A 49 -2.47 0.33 -29.11
C ALA A 49 -3.56 0.13 -28.03
N TYR A 50 -4.43 -0.87 -28.19
CA TYR A 50 -5.43 -1.26 -27.20
C TYR A 50 -4.80 -1.81 -25.92
N ALA A 51 -3.78 -2.67 -26.02
CA ALA A 51 -3.04 -3.16 -24.86
C ALA A 51 -2.29 -2.03 -24.12
N ALA A 52 -1.68 -1.11 -24.87
CA ALA A 52 -1.03 0.07 -24.32
C ALA A 52 -2.03 1.02 -23.63
N ALA A 53 -3.22 1.21 -24.20
CA ALA A 53 -4.26 2.05 -23.61
C ALA A 53 -4.89 1.41 -22.35
N MET A 54 -5.07 0.08 -22.35
CA MET A 54 -5.52 -0.69 -21.18
C MET A 54 -4.47 -0.72 -20.06
N GLY A 55 -3.18 -0.82 -20.40
CA GLY A 55 -2.07 -0.79 -19.43
C GLY A 55 -1.64 0.62 -19.01
N GLY A 56 -1.97 1.64 -19.80
CA GLY A 56 -1.57 3.04 -19.63
C GLY A 56 -2.47 3.86 -18.70
N THR A 57 -3.65 3.36 -18.33
CA THR A 57 -4.56 4.04 -17.38
C THR A 57 -4.03 4.10 -15.94
N GLN A 58 -2.90 3.47 -15.64
CA GLN A 58 -2.22 3.62 -14.36
C GLN A 58 -0.71 3.73 -14.52
N LYS A 59 -0.24 4.89 -14.99
CA LYS A 59 1.06 5.42 -14.59
C LYS A 59 0.93 6.93 -14.60
N SER A 60 0.31 7.46 -13.54
CA SER A 60 0.68 8.80 -13.08
C SER A 60 2.21 8.78 -13.01
N ALA A 61 2.85 9.61 -13.83
CA ALA A 61 4.29 9.80 -13.80
C ALA A 61 4.68 9.91 -12.33
N THR A 62 5.55 9.01 -11.86
CA THR A 62 6.03 8.98 -10.49
C THR A 62 6.67 10.35 -10.27
N LYS A 63 5.90 11.29 -9.73
CA LYS A 63 6.45 12.57 -9.28
C LYS A 63 7.52 12.14 -8.31
N LYS A 64 8.79 12.38 -8.66
CA LYS A 64 9.90 12.09 -7.75
C LYS A 64 9.51 12.76 -6.45
N ASP A 65 9.31 11.95 -5.42
CA ASP A 65 8.98 12.46 -4.11
C ASP A 65 10.05 13.49 -3.74
N SER A 66 9.61 14.64 -3.20
CA SER A 66 10.53 15.67 -2.76
C SER A 66 11.58 15.04 -1.83
N PRO A 67 12.86 15.44 -1.88
CA PRO A 67 13.85 14.98 -0.91
C PRO A 67 13.46 15.20 0.56
N ASP A 68 12.55 16.15 0.80
CA ASP A 68 11.99 16.43 2.11
C ASP A 68 10.69 15.66 2.41
N SER A 69 10.23 14.77 1.54
CA SER A 69 9.01 14.01 1.79
C SER A 69 9.20 12.98 2.90
N ILE A 70 8.10 12.59 3.57
CA ILE A 70 8.13 11.49 4.54
C ILE A 70 8.61 10.19 3.88
N SER A 71 8.22 9.92 2.63
CA SER A 71 8.67 8.73 1.91
C SER A 71 10.19 8.71 1.69
N ALA A 72 10.79 9.85 1.35
CA ALA A 72 12.23 9.99 1.17
C ALA A 72 12.97 9.78 2.51
N LYS A 73 12.46 10.33 3.62
CA LYS A 73 13.03 10.13 4.95
C LYS A 73 12.92 8.69 5.43
N ILE A 74 11.81 8.00 5.19
CA ILE A 74 11.66 6.58 5.51
C ILE A 74 12.70 5.75 4.75
N THR A 75 12.83 5.98 3.44
CA THR A 75 13.80 5.28 2.60
C THR A 75 15.23 5.50 3.11
N ALA A 76 15.58 6.76 3.43
CA ALA A 76 16.89 7.09 3.99
C ALA A 76 17.13 6.44 5.36
N TYR A 77 16.12 6.39 6.24
CA TYR A 77 16.21 5.72 7.54
C TYR A 77 16.42 4.21 7.39
N MET A 78 15.70 3.55 6.48
CA MET A 78 15.85 2.11 6.22
C MET A 78 17.24 1.76 5.64
N ALA A 79 17.87 2.70 4.93
CA ALA A 79 19.24 2.52 4.47
C ALA A 79 20.30 2.73 5.59
N SER A 80 19.91 3.32 6.72
CA SER A 80 20.85 3.70 7.78
C SER A 80 21.37 2.52 8.62
N PRO A 81 22.55 2.64 9.24
CA PRO A 81 23.07 1.63 10.17
C PRO A 81 22.13 1.37 11.36
N ALA A 82 21.43 2.40 11.83
CA ALA A 82 20.49 2.28 12.95
C ALA A 82 19.35 1.30 12.64
N TYR A 83 18.85 1.30 11.40
CA TYR A 83 17.86 0.33 10.96
C TYR A 83 18.46 -1.06 10.75
N ARG A 84 19.64 -1.13 10.13
CA ARG A 84 20.34 -2.40 9.84
C ARG A 84 20.69 -3.20 11.10
N ALA A 85 20.99 -2.50 12.20
CA ALA A 85 21.30 -3.09 13.50
C ALA A 85 20.10 -3.71 14.22
N LEU A 86 18.85 -3.50 13.75
CA LEU A 86 17.67 -4.12 14.33
C LEU A 86 17.64 -5.64 14.07
N SER A 87 17.03 -6.40 14.98
CA SER A 87 16.73 -7.82 14.76
C SER A 87 15.74 -8.00 13.61
N ASP A 88 15.74 -9.16 12.96
CA ASP A 88 14.84 -9.42 11.83
C ASP A 88 13.36 -9.36 12.26
N SER A 89 13.03 -9.91 13.43
CA SER A 89 11.69 -9.77 14.03
C SER A 89 11.27 -8.31 14.27
N SER A 90 12.22 -7.44 14.63
CA SER A 90 11.96 -6.01 14.78
C SER A 90 11.77 -5.35 13.42
N LYS A 91 12.59 -5.69 12.42
CA LYS A 91 12.47 -5.17 11.06
C LYS A 91 11.10 -5.47 10.48
N ASP A 92 10.51 -6.64 10.71
CA ASP A 92 9.16 -6.95 10.23
C ASP A 92 8.10 -5.96 10.74
N GLY A 93 8.10 -5.70 12.05
CA GLY A 93 7.21 -4.72 12.66
C GLY A 93 7.48 -3.29 12.18
N TYR A 94 8.75 -2.94 11.93
CA TYR A 94 9.12 -1.64 11.38
C TYR A 94 8.68 -1.49 9.94
N ASN A 95 8.98 -2.46 9.07
CA ASN A 95 8.62 -2.49 7.66
C ASN A 95 7.12 -2.29 7.48
N SER A 96 6.30 -3.11 8.16
CA SER A 96 4.85 -3.02 8.06
C SER A 96 4.34 -1.62 8.40
N ARG A 97 4.82 -1.04 9.50
CA ARG A 97 4.37 0.29 9.94
C ARG A 97 4.89 1.42 9.06
N LEU A 98 6.17 1.39 8.70
CA LEU A 98 6.80 2.42 7.87
C LEU A 98 6.20 2.43 6.46
N GLU A 99 5.90 1.26 5.88
CA GLU A 99 5.22 1.18 4.59
C GLU A 99 3.78 1.73 4.65
N GLN A 100 3.06 1.49 5.75
CA GLN A 100 1.74 2.10 5.94
C GLN A 100 1.85 3.64 5.99
N ILE A 101 2.79 4.17 6.78
CA ILE A 101 3.04 5.62 6.86
C ILE A 101 3.45 6.17 5.48
N ARG A 102 4.30 5.46 4.74
CA ARG A 102 4.74 5.83 3.40
C ARG A 102 3.57 5.89 2.43
N THR A 103 2.65 4.93 2.50
CA THR A 103 1.46 4.87 1.64
C THR A 103 0.49 6.01 1.95
N ASP A 104 0.18 6.21 3.23
CA ASP A 104 -0.86 7.17 3.63
C ASP A 104 -0.37 8.63 3.65
N HIS A 105 0.90 8.84 3.96
CA HIS A 105 1.46 10.15 4.26
C HIS A 105 2.79 10.46 3.56
N GLY A 106 3.32 9.55 2.74
CA GLY A 106 4.65 9.69 2.12
C GLY A 106 4.82 10.95 1.29
N HIS A 107 3.75 11.45 0.66
CA HIS A 107 3.75 12.67 -0.14
C HIS A 107 3.88 13.97 0.67
N ARG A 108 3.71 13.93 1.99
CA ARG A 108 3.76 15.12 2.85
C ARG A 108 5.21 15.51 3.13
N ALA A 109 5.47 16.81 3.28
CA ALA A 109 6.78 17.32 3.69
C ALA A 109 7.05 16.95 5.16
N PHE A 110 8.24 16.40 5.41
CA PHE A 110 8.71 16.01 6.73
C PHE A 110 9.02 17.23 7.60
N SER A 111 9.63 18.27 7.02
CA SER A 111 9.85 19.55 7.72
C SER A 111 8.55 20.28 8.08
N GLY A 112 7.46 20.01 7.34
CA GLY A 112 6.14 20.59 7.56
C GLY A 112 5.27 19.83 8.58
N LEU A 113 5.84 18.87 9.30
CA LEU A 113 5.16 18.20 10.41
C LEU A 113 5.02 19.17 11.59
N THR A 114 3.78 19.35 12.05
CA THR A 114 3.45 20.09 13.27
C THR A 114 2.67 19.16 14.19
N LYS A 115 2.63 19.48 15.48
CA LYS A 115 1.87 18.71 16.48
C LYS A 115 0.42 18.50 16.05
N GLU A 116 -0.26 19.59 15.68
CA GLU A 116 -1.64 19.57 15.22
C GLU A 116 -1.82 18.67 13.99
N ARG A 117 -0.89 18.70 13.03
CA ARG A 117 -0.97 17.86 11.84
C ARG A 117 -0.78 16.38 12.15
N VAL A 118 0.12 16.06 13.08
CA VAL A 118 0.31 14.68 13.55
C VAL A 118 -0.96 14.19 14.24
N GLU A 119 -1.55 14.98 15.14
CA GLU A 119 -2.76 14.61 15.85
C GLU A 119 -3.96 14.45 14.89
N THR A 120 -4.20 15.42 14.01
CA THR A 120 -5.39 15.46 13.16
C THR A 120 -5.30 14.54 11.94
N PHE A 121 -4.18 14.52 11.22
CA PHE A 121 -4.09 13.78 9.95
C PHE A 121 -3.51 12.37 10.08
N ILE A 122 -2.74 12.10 11.15
CA ILE A 122 -2.07 10.81 11.33
C ILE A 122 -2.73 10.00 12.44
N LEU A 123 -2.96 10.60 13.61
CA LEU A 123 -3.44 9.87 14.78
C LEU A 123 -4.97 9.77 14.85
N ALA A 124 -5.71 10.83 14.48
CA ALA A 124 -7.18 10.82 14.53
C ALA A 124 -7.82 9.70 13.68
N PRO A 125 -7.34 9.38 12.46
CA PRO A 125 -7.84 8.23 11.70
C PRO A 125 -7.64 6.87 12.39
N LEU A 126 -6.69 6.80 13.33
CA LEU A 126 -6.36 5.59 14.09
C LEU A 126 -7.04 5.55 15.47
N ALA A 127 -8.00 6.44 15.75
CA ALA A 127 -8.68 6.52 17.05
C ALA A 127 -9.29 5.19 17.51
N ASN A 128 -9.88 4.42 16.58
CA ASN A 128 -10.47 3.10 16.86
C ASN A 128 -9.43 1.98 17.02
N LYS A 129 -8.15 2.25 16.73
CA LYS A 129 -7.04 1.29 16.71
C LYS A 129 -5.89 1.82 17.57
N PRO A 130 -6.02 1.85 18.90
CA PRO A 130 -5.04 2.51 19.77
C PRO A 130 -3.65 1.88 19.71
N GLY A 131 -3.55 0.56 19.51
CA GLY A 131 -2.27 -0.12 19.26
C GLY A 131 -1.59 0.37 17.97
N ALA A 132 -2.37 0.60 16.91
CA ALA A 132 -1.85 1.15 15.67
C ALA A 132 -1.45 2.62 15.81
N ALA A 133 -2.27 3.45 16.47
CA ALA A 133 -1.92 4.83 16.75
C ALA A 133 -0.59 4.94 17.53
N LEU A 134 -0.43 4.10 18.54
CA LEU A 134 0.79 4.03 19.34
C LEU A 134 2.02 3.65 18.50
N ASP A 135 1.91 2.60 17.69
CA ASP A 135 3.04 2.13 16.89
C ASP A 135 3.42 3.16 15.80
N THR A 136 2.44 3.80 15.16
CA THR A 136 2.69 4.94 14.26
C THR A 136 3.44 6.06 14.97
N LEU A 137 3.00 6.46 16.17
CA LEU A 137 3.65 7.51 16.95
C LEU A 137 5.10 7.14 17.31
N LYS A 138 5.35 5.88 17.68
CA LYS A 138 6.71 5.39 17.97
C LYS A 138 7.62 5.49 16.74
N LYS A 139 7.15 5.06 15.57
CA LYS A 139 7.95 5.12 14.33
C LYS A 139 8.22 6.56 13.89
N LEU A 140 7.24 7.46 14.01
CA LEU A 140 7.46 8.88 13.74
C LEU A 140 8.53 9.49 14.66
N ARG A 141 8.48 9.19 15.97
CA ARG A 141 9.51 9.66 16.92
C ARG A 141 10.90 9.18 16.56
N ILE A 142 11.04 7.95 16.10
CA ILE A 142 12.33 7.41 15.64
C ILE A 142 12.84 8.20 14.44
N LEU A 143 11.99 8.48 13.44
CA LEU A 143 12.36 9.29 12.28
C LEU A 143 12.75 10.71 12.68
N ILE A 144 11.94 11.37 13.51
CA ILE A 144 12.16 12.73 14.01
C ILE A 144 13.51 12.82 14.74
N ASN A 145 13.79 11.87 15.64
CA ASN A 145 15.05 11.83 16.37
C ASN A 145 16.23 11.54 15.44
N HIS A 146 16.07 10.62 14.48
CA HIS A 146 17.13 10.25 13.54
C HIS A 146 17.53 11.44 12.64
N PHE A 147 16.55 12.20 12.15
CA PHE A 147 16.77 13.37 11.30
C PHE A 147 16.88 14.69 12.07
N LYS A 148 16.81 14.65 13.41
CA LYS A 148 16.95 15.80 14.31
C LYS A 148 16.01 16.97 13.97
N LEU A 149 14.75 16.67 13.64
CA LEU A 149 13.77 17.70 13.31
C LEU A 149 13.49 18.58 14.53
N THR A 150 13.68 19.90 14.37
CA THR A 150 13.50 20.89 15.43
C THR A 150 12.52 21.97 14.96
N PRO A 151 11.51 22.33 15.76
CA PRO A 151 11.11 21.71 17.04
C PRO A 151 10.53 20.30 16.84
N ASP A 152 10.59 19.44 17.85
CA ASP A 152 9.98 18.10 17.80
C ASP A 152 8.44 18.23 17.72
N PRO A 153 7.80 17.86 16.59
CA PRO A 153 6.36 18.00 16.43
C PRO A 153 5.57 17.00 17.27
N THR A 154 6.21 15.97 17.84
CA THR A 154 5.56 14.96 18.69
C THR A 154 5.70 15.22 20.17
N ALA A 155 6.40 16.30 20.54
CA ALA A 155 6.54 16.75 21.92
C ALA A 155 5.16 17.06 22.52
N GLY A 156 4.88 16.49 23.69
CA GLY A 156 3.61 16.68 24.40
C GLY A 156 2.39 15.97 23.79
N ILE A 157 2.57 15.13 22.75
CA ILE A 157 1.50 14.22 22.30
C ILE A 157 1.38 13.08 23.31
N LYS A 158 0.20 12.95 23.92
CA LYS A 158 -0.10 11.90 24.90
C LYS A 158 -0.15 10.54 24.22
N ARG A 159 0.26 9.52 24.97
CA ARG A 159 0.16 8.12 24.52
C ARG A 159 -1.31 7.74 24.33
N PRO A 160 -1.71 7.17 23.18
CA PRO A 160 -3.07 6.62 23.02
C PRO A 160 -3.37 5.57 24.10
N LYS A 161 -4.55 5.65 24.73
CA LYS A 161 -4.99 4.65 25.70
C LYS A 161 -5.38 3.37 24.97
N GLY A 162 -4.84 2.24 25.42
CA GLY A 162 -5.20 0.92 24.90
C GLY A 162 -6.61 0.53 25.32
N ASN A 163 -7.20 -0.40 24.57
CA ASN A 163 -8.43 -1.06 24.99
C ASN A 163 -8.09 -2.22 25.94
N GLU A 164 -9.00 -2.53 26.85
CA GLU A 164 -8.90 -3.69 27.72
C GLU A 164 -9.02 -4.97 26.89
N ILE A 165 -8.07 -5.89 27.06
CA ILE A 165 -8.13 -7.21 26.45
C ILE A 165 -8.75 -8.13 27.49
N ARG A 166 -9.95 -8.66 27.20
CA ARG A 166 -10.60 -9.65 28.05
C ARG A 166 -9.69 -10.87 28.23
N SER A 167 -9.47 -11.27 29.47
CA SER A 167 -8.75 -12.52 29.80
C SER A 167 -9.61 -13.74 29.50
N TRP A 168 -8.95 -14.85 29.15
CA TRP A 168 -9.63 -16.12 28.87
C TRP A 168 -10.34 -16.61 30.14
N ALA A 169 -11.58 -17.10 30.00
CA ALA A 169 -12.27 -17.78 31.10
C ALA A 169 -11.86 -19.26 31.13
N ASP A 170 -11.83 -19.87 32.33
CA ASP A 170 -11.38 -21.26 32.54
C ASP A 170 -12.15 -22.31 31.71
N GLY A 171 -13.36 -21.98 31.23
CA GLY A 171 -14.17 -22.84 30.36
C GLY A 171 -13.99 -22.66 28.85
N GLU A 172 -13.17 -21.71 28.40
CA GLU A 172 -12.99 -21.37 26.97
C GLU A 172 -11.76 -22.06 26.34
N MET A 173 -10.98 -22.83 27.11
CA MET A 173 -9.89 -23.63 26.55
C MET A 173 -10.47 -24.82 25.77
N PRO A 174 -10.27 -24.90 24.44
CA PRO A 174 -10.64 -26.11 23.73
C PRO A 174 -9.80 -27.25 24.31
N LEU A 175 -10.46 -28.30 24.80
CA LEU A 175 -9.81 -29.54 25.19
C LEU A 175 -9.02 -30.05 23.98
N THR A 176 -7.71 -29.81 23.97
CA THR A 176 -6.82 -30.36 22.96
C THR A 176 -6.69 -31.85 23.26
N ASN A 177 -7.62 -32.64 22.71
CA ASN A 177 -7.54 -34.09 22.80
C ASN A 177 -6.19 -34.53 22.21
N GLY A 178 -5.33 -35.10 23.06
CA GLY A 178 -3.93 -35.36 22.79
C GLY A 178 -3.71 -36.31 21.62
N ALA A 179 -3.64 -35.77 20.40
CA ALA A 179 -3.13 -36.46 19.22
C ALA A 179 -1.66 -36.10 18.96
N GLY A 180 -0.87 -35.95 20.01
CA GLY A 180 0.60 -35.95 19.94
C GLY A 180 1.13 -37.38 20.08
N ARG A 181 0.74 -38.30 19.20
CA ARG A 181 1.35 -39.63 19.12
C ARG A 181 2.78 -39.46 18.60
N SER A 182 3.73 -39.34 19.52
CA SER A 182 5.15 -39.53 19.25
C SER A 182 5.37 -40.97 18.78
N ALA A 183 5.50 -41.16 17.46
CA ALA A 183 5.95 -42.41 16.87
C ALA A 183 7.44 -42.59 17.22
N ARG A 184 7.73 -43.22 18.37
CA ARG A 184 9.03 -43.83 18.63
C ARG A 184 9.15 -45.05 17.73
N SER A 185 9.87 -44.89 16.63
CA SER A 185 10.41 -46.00 15.84
C SER A 185 11.31 -46.85 16.73
N SER A 186 10.84 -48.02 17.13
CA SER A 186 11.69 -49.08 17.68
C SER A 186 12.29 -49.86 16.51
N ALA A 187 13.57 -49.63 16.22
CA ALA A 187 14.34 -50.51 15.35
C ALA A 187 14.53 -51.88 16.04
N PRO A 188 14.39 -53.01 15.33
CA PRO A 188 14.65 -54.33 15.90
C PRO A 188 16.17 -54.56 16.04
N PRO A 189 16.63 -55.33 17.05
CA PRO A 189 18.04 -55.64 17.19
C PRO A 189 18.47 -56.60 16.08
N MET A 190 19.50 -56.21 15.32
CA MET A 190 20.21 -57.15 14.45
C MET A 190 20.98 -58.15 15.31
N ARG A 191 20.74 -59.43 15.05
CA ARG A 191 21.57 -60.56 15.47
C ARG A 191 22.37 -61.05 14.28
#